data_AF-A0AAQ3NRD8-F1
#
_entry.id   AF-A0AAQ3NRD8-F1
#
_cell.length_a   1.000
_cell.length_b   1.000
_cell.length_c   1.000
_cell.angle_alpha   90.00
_cell.angle_beta   90.00
_cell.angle_gamma   90.00
#
_symmetry.space_group_name_H-M   'P 1'
#
loop_
_entity.id
_entity.type
_entity.pdbx_description
1 polymer ?
#
loop_
_entity_poly.entity_id
_entity_poly.type
_entity_poly.pdbx_seq_one_letter_code
_entity_poly.pdbx_strand_id
1 'polypeptide(L)'
;MVLLVALALLLGLFLAVLLFNPRHRKSGSVHYYAVIYVTLWHRGKAQTGLNNDKTSKSYSKTEVSLHNKRTDCWIIIKKKVYDVTSYVEEHPGGDAILAHAGDDSTEGFFGYAF
;
A
#
# COMPACT_ATOMS: atom_id res chain seq x y z
N MET A 1 29.89 38.30 -7.26
CA MET A 1 30.07 36.97 -6.63
C MET A 1 28.89 36.58 -5.74
N VAL A 2 28.36 37.47 -4.90
CA VAL A 2 27.18 37.18 -4.03
C VAL A 2 25.91 36.83 -4.82
N LEU A 3 25.65 37.50 -5.96
CA LEU A 3 24.46 37.25 -6.78
C LEU A 3 24.45 35.86 -7.45
N LEU A 4 25.62 35.38 -7.90
CA LEU A 4 25.76 34.04 -8.49
C LEU A 4 25.54 32.93 -7.44
N VAL A 5 25.98 33.17 -6.21
CA VAL A 5 25.76 32.24 -5.09
C VAL A 5 24.26 32.18 -4.72
N ALA A 6 23.57 33.32 -4.70
CA ALA A 6 22.13 33.36 -4.39
C ALA A 6 21.29 32.61 -5.44
N LEU A 7 21.60 32.78 -6.74
CA LEU A 7 20.89 32.09 -7.82
C LEU A 7 21.14 30.57 -7.79
N ALA A 8 22.36 30.13 -7.50
CA ALA A 8 22.69 28.72 -7.35
C ALA A 8 21.91 28.06 -6.19
N LEU A 9 21.74 28.77 -5.07
CA LEU A 9 20.97 28.27 -3.92
C LEU A 9 19.46 28.20 -4.21
N LEU A 10 18.90 29.18 -4.91
CA LEU A 10 17.48 29.20 -5.28
C LEU A 10 17.14 28.12 -6.31
N LEU A 11 17.99 27.93 -7.32
CA LEU A 11 17.81 26.88 -8.33
C LEU A 11 17.95 25.49 -7.71
N GLY A 12 18.90 25.32 -6.77
CA GLY A 12 19.08 24.07 -6.02
C GLY A 12 17.88 23.72 -5.14
N LEU A 13 17.29 24.71 -4.45
CA LEU A 13 16.08 24.52 -3.65
C LEU A 13 14.87 24.15 -4.54
N PHE A 14 14.73 24.80 -5.70
CA PHE A 14 13.65 24.54 -6.64
C PHE A 14 13.74 23.13 -7.27
N LEU A 15 14.94 22.69 -7.66
CA LEU A 15 15.17 21.32 -8.16
C LEU A 15 14.98 20.26 -7.06
N ALA A 16 15.34 20.56 -5.81
CA ALA A 16 15.09 19.66 -4.68
C ALA A 16 13.59 19.44 -4.43
N VAL A 17 12.75 20.47 -4.58
CA VAL A 17 11.29 20.35 -4.45
C VAL A 17 10.67 19.56 -5.60
N LEU A 18 11.22 19.64 -6.81
CA LEU A 18 10.75 18.85 -7.96
C LEU A 18 11.18 17.37 -7.90
N LEU A 19 12.34 17.06 -7.32
CA LEU A 19 12.78 15.68 -7.06
C LEU A 19 12.12 15.10 -5.80
N PHE A 20 11.71 15.95 -4.84
CA PHE A 20 10.98 15.55 -3.65
C PHE A 20 9.47 15.68 -3.87
N ASN A 21 8.97 15.00 -4.89
CA ASN A 21 7.55 14.69 -5.01
C ASN A 21 7.32 13.30 -4.38
N PRO A 22 6.90 13.21 -3.10
CA PRO A 22 6.61 11.93 -2.48
C PRO A 22 5.37 11.33 -3.14
N ARG A 23 5.59 10.40 -4.07
CA ARG A 23 4.56 9.42 -4.44
C ARG A 23 4.16 8.70 -3.15
N HIS A 24 2.96 9.01 -2.69
CA HIS A 24 2.33 8.35 -1.57
C HIS A 24 2.20 6.86 -1.89
N ARG A 25 3.06 6.04 -1.31
CA ARG A 25 2.82 4.61 -1.16
C ARG A 25 3.12 4.27 0.29
N LYS A 26 2.06 4.01 1.06
CA LYS A 26 2.18 3.63 2.47
C LYS A 26 2.99 2.34 2.59
N SER A 27 4.10 2.40 3.33
CA SER A 27 4.37 1.55 4.50
C SER A 27 5.88 1.35 4.70
N GLY A 28 6.39 1.84 5.83
CA GLY A 28 7.62 1.39 6.48
C GLY A 28 8.93 2.03 6.00
N SER A 29 9.39 3.11 6.67
CA SER A 29 10.83 3.44 6.85
C SER A 29 11.07 4.83 7.46
N VAL A 30 10.66 5.06 8.71
CA VAL A 30 11.29 6.12 9.52
C VAL A 30 11.74 5.56 10.87
N HIS A 31 12.46 4.44 10.81
CA HIS A 31 13.22 3.90 11.93
C HIS A 31 14.62 4.54 12.07
N TYR A 32 15.13 5.30 11.09
CA TYR A 32 16.54 5.73 11.09
C TYR A 32 16.84 6.93 12.02
N TYR A 33 15.92 7.89 12.17
CA TYR A 33 16.07 8.96 13.19
C TYR A 33 15.78 8.48 14.61
N ALA A 34 15.08 7.35 14.77
CA ALA A 34 14.87 6.71 16.08
C ALA A 34 16.15 6.09 16.65
N VAL A 35 17.14 5.79 15.79
CA VAL A 35 18.47 5.27 16.18
C VAL A 35 19.32 6.31 16.94
N ILE A 36 18.96 7.60 16.92
CA ILE A 36 19.69 8.61 17.70
C ILE A 36 19.20 8.63 19.16
N TYR A 37 17.89 8.40 19.42
CA TYR A 37 17.40 8.12 20.79
C TYR A 37 17.78 6.72 21.31
N VAL A 38 18.30 5.85 20.44
CA VAL A 38 19.02 4.62 20.83
C VAL A 38 20.20 4.89 21.77
N THR A 39 20.64 6.15 21.95
CA THR A 39 21.64 6.51 22.95
C THR A 39 21.07 6.93 24.33
N LEU A 40 19.74 6.98 24.49
CA LEU A 40 19.07 6.97 25.81
C LEU A 40 18.87 5.53 26.36
N TRP A 41 19.42 4.53 25.67
CA TRP A 41 19.61 3.18 26.17
C TRP A 41 20.72 3.12 27.24
N HIS A 42 20.37 3.13 28.53
CA HIS A 42 21.12 2.34 29.54
C HIS A 42 20.33 2.05 30.83
N ARG A 43 19.01 2.28 30.87
CA ARG A 43 18.21 2.10 32.09
C ARG A 43 16.90 1.35 31.83
N GLY A 44 16.99 0.07 31.51
CA GLY A 44 15.83 -0.82 31.55
C GLY A 44 15.87 -1.91 30.47
N LYS A 45 16.25 -3.12 30.86
CA LYS A 45 16.18 -4.32 30.04
C LYS A 45 14.72 -4.61 29.65
N ALA A 46 14.43 -4.79 28.36
CA ALA A 46 13.36 -5.66 27.87
C ALA A 46 13.63 -6.01 26.41
N GLN A 47 13.67 -7.30 26.10
CA GLN A 47 13.98 -7.83 24.78
C GLN A 47 12.81 -7.63 23.82
N THR A 48 13.01 -6.92 22.71
CA THR A 48 12.06 -6.89 21.59
C THR A 48 12.50 -7.90 20.54
N GLY A 49 11.92 -9.10 20.61
CA GLY A 49 12.08 -10.13 19.59
C GLY A 49 11.51 -9.67 18.24
N LEU A 50 12.19 -10.08 17.16
CA LEU A 50 11.70 -10.07 15.79
C LEU A 50 10.51 -11.03 15.66
N ASN A 51 9.32 -10.58 16.04
CA ASN A 51 8.09 -11.25 15.67
C ASN A 51 7.65 -10.69 14.31
N ASN A 52 8.13 -11.32 13.23
CA ASN A 52 7.44 -11.29 11.94
C ASN A 52 6.12 -12.05 12.10
N ASP A 53 5.18 -11.46 12.84
CA ASP A 53 3.84 -11.98 12.95
C ASP A 53 3.13 -11.60 11.64
N LYS A 54 3.17 -12.52 10.68
CA LYS A 54 2.24 -12.52 9.55
C LYS A 54 0.85 -12.80 10.12
N THR A 55 0.27 -11.82 10.79
CA THR A 55 -1.10 -11.87 11.29
C THR A 55 -2.00 -12.05 10.06
N SER A 56 -2.48 -13.28 9.85
CA SER A 56 -3.43 -13.57 8.78
C SER A 56 -4.73 -12.86 9.10
N LYS A 57 -5.00 -11.75 8.41
CA LYS A 57 -6.25 -11.01 8.57
C LYS A 57 -7.37 -11.80 7.90
N SER A 58 -8.35 -12.20 8.70
CA SER A 58 -9.57 -12.87 8.23
C SER A 58 -10.67 -11.84 8.02
N TYR A 59 -11.48 -12.04 6.99
CA TYR A 59 -12.61 -11.19 6.65
C TYR A 59 -13.87 -12.04 6.59
N SER A 60 -15.01 -11.50 7.02
CA SER A 60 -16.30 -12.17 6.81
C SER A 60 -16.80 -11.93 5.39
N LYS A 61 -17.66 -12.82 4.88
CA LYS A 61 -18.30 -12.60 3.58
C LYS A 61 -19.11 -11.29 3.56
N THR A 62 -19.76 -10.96 4.68
CA THR A 62 -20.53 -9.71 4.81
C THR A 62 -19.65 -8.48 4.72
N GLU A 63 -18.45 -8.50 5.31
CA GLU A 63 -17.48 -7.40 5.20
C GLU A 63 -17.03 -7.22 3.75
N VAL A 64 -16.66 -8.30 3.06
CA VAL A 64 -16.23 -8.25 1.66
C VAL A 64 -17.35 -7.71 0.75
N SER A 65 -18.60 -8.04 1.02
CA SER A 65 -19.75 -7.58 0.22
C SER A 65 -19.96 -6.05 0.21
N LEU A 66 -19.37 -5.33 1.18
CA LEU A 66 -19.42 -3.88 1.23
C LEU A 66 -18.50 -3.22 0.19
N HIS A 67 -17.50 -3.96 -0.30
CA HIS A 67 -16.49 -3.51 -1.25
C HIS A 67 -16.86 -3.94 -2.68
N ASN A 68 -17.98 -3.41 -3.17
CA ASN A 68 -18.61 -3.81 -4.43
C ASN A 68 -18.66 -2.70 -5.50
N LYS A 69 -17.81 -1.67 -5.38
CA LYS A 69 -17.82 -0.51 -6.28
C LYS A 69 -16.55 -0.48 -7.12
N ARG A 70 -16.62 0.16 -8.29
CA ARG A 70 -15.44 0.37 -9.15
C ARG A 70 -14.26 1.01 -8.40
N THR A 71 -14.54 1.96 -7.51
CA THR A 71 -13.53 2.67 -6.70
C THR A 71 -13.18 1.96 -5.38
N ASP A 72 -13.80 0.82 -5.09
CA ASP A 72 -13.64 0.02 -3.87
C ASP A 72 -14.14 -1.41 -4.15
N CYS A 73 -13.30 -2.22 -4.80
CA CYS A 73 -13.65 -3.51 -5.37
C CYS A 73 -12.80 -4.62 -4.76
N TRP A 74 -13.43 -5.47 -3.95
CA TRP A 74 -12.78 -6.67 -3.42
C TRP A 74 -13.42 -7.92 -4.03
N ILE A 75 -12.64 -8.97 -4.19
CA ILE A 75 -13.11 -10.26 -4.69
C ILE A 75 -12.54 -11.42 -3.86
N ILE A 76 -13.26 -12.53 -3.84
CA ILE A 76 -12.79 -13.77 -3.22
C ILE A 76 -12.33 -14.73 -4.33
N ILE A 77 -11.11 -15.27 -4.19
CA ILE A 77 -10.59 -16.35 -5.05
C ILE A 77 -10.04 -17.44 -4.15
N LYS A 78 -10.56 -18.67 -4.26
CA LYS A 78 -10.15 -19.82 -3.44
C LYS A 78 -10.13 -19.50 -1.94
N LYS A 79 -11.20 -18.86 -1.44
CA LYS A 79 -11.38 -18.45 -0.03
C LYS A 79 -10.36 -17.41 0.46
N LYS A 80 -9.66 -16.73 -0.43
CA LYS A 80 -8.77 -15.61 -0.11
C LYS A 80 -9.38 -14.32 -0.65
N VAL A 81 -9.28 -13.25 0.14
CA VAL A 81 -9.79 -11.93 -0.23
C VAL A 81 -8.68 -11.13 -0.90
N TYR A 82 -9.03 -10.49 -2.02
CA TYR A 82 -8.15 -9.63 -2.80
C TYR A 82 -8.81 -8.28 -2.99
N ASP A 83 -8.09 -7.22 -2.64
CA ASP A 83 -8.43 -5.87 -3.06
C ASP A 83 -7.90 -5.67 -4.48
N VAL A 84 -8.82 -5.55 -5.45
CA VAL A 84 -8.51 -5.39 -6.87
C VAL A 84 -8.83 -3.98 -7.37
N THR A 85 -9.13 -3.04 -6.47
CA THR A 85 -9.55 -1.68 -6.81
C THR A 85 -8.62 -1.00 -7.81
N SER A 86 -7.30 -1.13 -7.63
CA SER A 86 -6.32 -0.51 -8.53
C SER A 86 -6.20 -1.22 -9.88
N TYR A 87 -6.70 -2.45 -10.00
CA TYR A 87 -6.59 -3.27 -11.21
C TYR A 87 -7.85 -3.22 -12.08
N VAL A 88 -8.96 -2.69 -11.57
CA VAL A 88 -10.24 -2.66 -12.31
C VAL A 88 -10.11 -2.05 -13.70
N GLU A 89 -9.38 -0.94 -13.83
CA GLU A 89 -9.19 -0.25 -15.12
C GLU A 89 -8.17 -0.92 -16.05
N GLU A 90 -7.29 -1.75 -15.49
CA GLU A 90 -6.25 -2.47 -16.24
C GLU A 90 -6.70 -3.88 -16.65
N HIS A 91 -7.87 -4.32 -16.18
CA HIS A 91 -8.37 -5.65 -16.41
C HIS A 91 -8.64 -5.88 -17.92
N PRO A 92 -7.96 -6.84 -18.57
CA PRO A 92 -8.11 -7.08 -20.02
C PRO A 92 -9.53 -7.50 -20.43
N GLY A 93 -10.31 -8.09 -19.51
CA GLY A 93 -11.73 -8.39 -19.70
C GLY A 93 -12.66 -7.21 -19.45
N GLY A 94 -12.12 -6.00 -19.23
CA GLY A 94 -12.87 -4.79 -18.92
C GLY A 94 -13.75 -4.96 -17.68
N ASP A 95 -15.00 -4.52 -17.82
CA ASP A 95 -15.99 -4.52 -16.73
C ASP A 95 -16.40 -5.92 -16.23
N ALA A 96 -15.94 -6.99 -16.88
CA ALA A 96 -16.18 -8.36 -16.42
C ALA A 96 -15.66 -8.61 -14.99
N ILE A 97 -14.64 -7.87 -14.53
CA ILE A 97 -14.15 -7.96 -13.14
C ILE A 97 -15.20 -7.49 -12.12
N LEU A 98 -16.12 -6.61 -12.52
CA LEU A 98 -17.15 -6.05 -11.65
C LEU A 98 -18.38 -6.95 -11.50
N ALA A 99 -18.51 -7.99 -12.32
CA ALA A 99 -19.65 -8.91 -12.27
C ALA A 99 -19.80 -9.59 -10.89
N HIS A 100 -18.69 -9.76 -10.17
CA HIS A 100 -18.62 -10.38 -8.86
C HIS A 100 -17.91 -9.49 -7.82
N ALA A 101 -17.98 -8.17 -7.98
CA ALA A 101 -17.44 -7.24 -6.99
C ALA A 101 -18.13 -7.44 -5.64
N GLY A 102 -17.33 -7.66 -4.59
CA GLY A 102 -17.78 -7.98 -3.24
C GLY A 102 -18.16 -9.45 -3.02
N ASP A 103 -17.90 -10.36 -3.97
CA ASP A 103 -18.26 -11.78 -3.86
C ASP A 103 -17.15 -12.73 -4.36
N ASP A 104 -17.46 -14.03 -4.43
CA ASP A 104 -16.59 -15.09 -4.93
C ASP A 104 -16.53 -15.13 -6.45
N SER A 105 -15.33 -14.84 -6.98
CA SER A 105 -15.02 -14.83 -8.41
C SER A 105 -14.18 -16.05 -8.81
N THR A 106 -14.10 -17.09 -7.96
CA THR A 106 -13.25 -18.27 -8.21
C THR A 106 -13.59 -18.93 -9.55
N GLU A 107 -14.87 -19.14 -9.84
CA GLU A 107 -15.30 -19.79 -11.09
C GLU A 107 -14.92 -18.97 -12.32
N GLY A 108 -15.21 -17.67 -12.31
CA GLY A 108 -14.84 -16.75 -13.38
C GLY A 108 -13.33 -16.62 -13.57
N PHE A 109 -12.55 -16.69 -12.49
CA PHE A 109 -11.09 -16.63 -12.54
C PHE A 109 -10.46 -17.86 -13.22
N PHE A 110 -10.99 -19.07 -12.98
CA PHE A 110 -10.47 -20.31 -13.57
C PHE A 110 -11.16 -20.72 -14.87
N GLY A 111 -12.21 -20.00 -15.28
CA GLY A 111 -12.96 -20.32 -16.49
C GLY A 111 -13.77 -21.62 -16.37
N TYR A 112 -14.19 -22.00 -15.16
CA TYR A 112 -15.13 -23.10 -14.95
C TYR A 112 -16.56 -22.61 -15.25
N ALA A 113 -16.83 -22.24 -16.50
CA ALA A 113 -18.19 -22.01 -16.99
C ALA A 113 -18.52 -23.14 -17.96
N PHE A 114 -19.58 -23.90 -17.67
CA PHE A 114 -20.11 -24.95 -18.54
C PHE A 114 -20.98 -24.35 -19.64
#